data_AF-A0A6A6KAN7-F1
#
_entry.id   AF-A0A6A6KAN7-F1
#
_cell.length_a   1.000
_cell.length_b   1.000
_cell.length_c   1.000
_cell.angle_alpha   90.00
_cell.angle_beta   90.00
_cell.angle_gamma   90.00
#
_symmetry.space_group_name_H-M   'P 1'
#
loop_
_entity.id
_entity.type
_entity.pdbx_description
1 polymer ?
#
loop_
_entity_poly.entity_id
_entity_poly.type
_entity_poly.pdbx_seq_one_letter_code
_entity_poly.pdbx_strand_id
1 'polypeptide(L)'
;MKPNNCNPFLSKGDDNIHDDYQELLFQSQEEFDFVDKNCKVFGRPETLEIVYYWTKARADKGAMVPQAVTVDASMELFSFISIYLLVFLFKMSTALDTITPSQSMSDGKTLISQDGSFELGFFSAGISKNRYLGIWYKNIPVRTIVWVANRSSPINDSSGLLMIDISGNLLILSGNKTVVWSSESSKEAQSPILQLLDSGNLVLRDEKESDPGIYLWQSFDYPSDTLLPGMKLGVNLKTGLDRRLTSWKSWDDPSPGDFFWKIQIHNNPESTMWKGSRIFFRTGPWNGITYSGTPQLKPNPIFYFNFVHNEDEVYYTFGLKKKSIISRLVMNQTNNRRDRYTWDEAAQSWSLYT
;
A
#
# COMPACT_ATOMS: atom_id res chain seq x y z
N MET A 1 -6.09 -35.35 77.48
CA MET A 1 -7.07 -36.39 77.09
C MET A 1 -7.83 -35.91 75.85
N LYS A 2 -8.30 -36.85 75.03
CA LYS A 2 -8.86 -36.74 73.66
C LYS A 2 -10.06 -35.77 73.47
N PRO A 3 -10.48 -35.48 72.20
CA PRO A 3 -11.08 -34.24 71.70
C PRO A 3 -12.61 -34.28 71.53
N ASN A 4 -13.23 -33.17 71.11
CA ASN A 4 -14.50 -33.09 70.36
C ASN A 4 -14.45 -31.85 69.43
N ASN A 5 -14.28 -31.99 68.12
CA ASN A 5 -15.28 -32.22 67.06
C ASN A 5 -16.30 -31.07 66.86
N CYS A 6 -16.13 -30.31 65.77
CA CYS A 6 -17.21 -29.62 65.08
C CYS A 6 -17.18 -30.09 63.62
N ASN A 7 -18.27 -30.71 63.18
CA ASN A 7 -18.48 -31.12 61.79
C ASN A 7 -19.94 -30.76 61.47
N PRO A 8 -20.25 -29.84 60.54
CA PRO A 8 -21.63 -29.60 60.14
C PRO A 8 -22.01 -30.62 59.06
N PHE A 9 -22.97 -31.47 59.40
CA PHE A 9 -23.69 -32.33 58.45
C PHE A 9 -24.61 -31.49 57.56
N LEU A 10 -24.67 -31.87 56.27
CA LEU A 10 -25.71 -31.48 55.32
C LEU A 10 -27.03 -32.19 55.70
N SER A 11 -28.10 -31.44 55.97
CA SER A 11 -29.46 -32.02 56.08
C SER A 11 -30.20 -31.88 54.75
N LYS A 12 -30.68 -33.01 54.22
CA LYS A 12 -31.54 -33.10 53.03
C LYS A 12 -33.01 -32.92 53.46
N GLY A 13 -33.77 -32.12 52.72
CA GLY A 13 -35.23 -32.07 52.77
C GLY A 13 -35.81 -32.34 51.38
N ASP A 14 -36.60 -33.40 51.27
CA ASP A 14 -37.50 -33.77 50.17
C ASP A 14 -38.59 -32.67 50.00
N ASP A 15 -39.35 -32.45 48.91
CA ASP A 15 -39.77 -33.23 47.75
C ASP A 15 -40.41 -32.26 46.70
N ASN A 16 -40.74 -32.80 45.52
CA ASN A 16 -41.59 -32.27 44.43
C ASN A 16 -40.91 -31.59 43.23
N ILE A 17 -40.50 -32.48 42.32
CA ILE A 17 -40.33 -32.19 40.89
C ILE A 17 -41.72 -32.12 40.25
N HIS A 18 -42.05 -30.98 39.64
CA HIS A 18 -42.99 -30.94 38.53
C HIS A 18 -42.20 -30.52 37.29
N ASP A 19 -42.21 -31.40 36.29
CA ASP A 19 -41.65 -31.16 34.96
C ASP A 19 -42.24 -29.88 34.35
N ASP A 20 -41.38 -28.93 33.95
CA ASP A 20 -41.45 -28.36 32.62
C ASP A 20 -40.19 -27.55 32.28
N TYR A 21 -39.83 -27.62 31.00
CA TYR A 21 -38.67 -27.02 30.34
C TYR A 21 -38.40 -25.56 30.76
N GLN A 22 -37.15 -25.23 31.11
CA GLN A 22 -36.43 -23.98 30.84
C GLN A 22 -34.95 -24.13 31.31
N GLU A 23 -34.00 -23.60 30.54
CA GLU A 23 -32.63 -23.33 31.01
C GLU A 23 -32.72 -22.36 32.19
N LEU A 24 -32.69 -22.89 33.42
CA LEU A 24 -32.64 -22.06 34.62
C LEU A 24 -31.18 -21.76 34.97
N LEU A 25 -30.73 -20.56 34.59
CA LEU A 25 -29.60 -19.90 35.22
C LEU A 25 -30.00 -19.59 36.67
N PHE A 26 -29.54 -20.41 37.62
CA PHE A 26 -29.60 -20.06 39.03
C PHE A 26 -28.31 -19.33 39.42
N GLN A 27 -28.40 -18.01 39.60
CA GLN A 27 -27.43 -17.25 40.39
C GLN A 27 -27.86 -17.34 41.85
N SER A 28 -27.13 -18.09 42.67
CA SER A 28 -27.20 -17.95 44.12
C SER A 28 -25.94 -17.23 44.60
N GLN A 29 -26.12 -16.11 45.29
CA GLN A 29 -25.06 -15.39 45.97
C GLN A 29 -24.99 -15.93 47.39
N GLU A 30 -23.99 -16.75 47.70
CA GLU A 30 -23.68 -17.12 49.09
C GLU A 30 -22.35 -16.47 49.50
N GLU A 31 -22.37 -15.71 50.59
CA GLU A 31 -21.18 -15.17 51.25
C GLU A 31 -20.59 -16.25 52.17
N PHE A 32 -19.30 -16.55 51.98
CA PHE A 32 -18.55 -17.42 52.89
C PHE A 32 -17.45 -16.64 53.59
N ASP A 33 -17.43 -16.69 54.92
CA ASP A 33 -16.32 -16.21 55.73
C ASP A 33 -15.23 -17.28 55.82
N PHE A 34 -14.01 -16.95 55.41
CA PHE A 34 -12.85 -17.81 55.61
C PHE A 34 -12.28 -17.64 57.02
N VAL A 35 -12.15 -18.76 57.73
CA VAL A 35 -11.66 -18.81 59.11
C VAL A 35 -10.46 -19.75 59.20
N ASP A 36 -9.34 -19.26 59.75
CA ASP A 36 -8.17 -20.09 60.06
C ASP A 36 -8.44 -21.04 61.24
N LYS A 37 -7.61 -22.08 61.40
CA LYS A 37 -7.56 -23.09 62.47
C LYS A 37 -7.50 -22.53 63.90
N ASN A 38 -7.32 -21.22 64.06
CA ASN A 38 -7.38 -20.48 65.32
C ASN A 38 -8.63 -19.57 65.47
N CYS A 39 -9.63 -19.70 64.62
CA CYS A 39 -10.89 -18.94 64.65
C CYS A 39 -10.74 -17.41 64.58
N LYS A 40 -9.95 -16.89 63.62
CA LYS A 40 -9.96 -15.47 63.25
C LYS A 40 -10.37 -15.29 61.79
N VAL A 41 -11.33 -14.39 61.58
CA VAL A 41 -11.88 -13.99 60.28
C VAL A 41 -10.95 -12.97 59.64
N PHE A 42 -10.56 -13.17 58.37
CA PHE A 42 -9.73 -12.24 57.61
C PHE A 42 -10.47 -11.76 56.35
N GLY A 43 -10.91 -10.50 56.35
CA GLY A 43 -11.22 -9.70 55.15
C GLY A 43 -12.53 -10.00 54.41
N ARG A 44 -13.21 -8.94 53.95
CA ARG A 44 -14.42 -9.02 53.09
C ARG A 44 -14.09 -9.69 51.73
N PRO A 45 -15.01 -10.46 51.13
CA PRO A 45 -14.78 -11.07 49.83
C PRO A 45 -14.98 -10.04 48.71
N GLU A 46 -14.02 -9.94 47.79
CA GLU A 46 -14.33 -9.50 46.42
C GLU A 46 -15.00 -10.68 45.71
N THR A 47 -16.19 -10.43 45.18
CA THR A 47 -17.08 -11.44 44.56
C THR A 47 -16.38 -12.17 43.41
N LEU A 48 -16.11 -13.46 43.59
CA LEU A 48 -15.75 -14.38 42.52
C LEU A 48 -17.03 -15.05 42.00
N GLU A 49 -17.43 -14.70 40.77
CA GLU A 49 -18.47 -15.45 40.05
C GLU A 49 -17.87 -16.77 39.55
N ILE A 50 -18.34 -17.89 40.10
CA ILE A 50 -17.97 -19.22 39.60
C ILE A 50 -19.17 -19.80 38.86
N VAL A 51 -19.07 -19.88 37.54
CA VAL A 51 -20.08 -20.50 36.67
C VAL A 51 -19.70 -21.97 36.46
N TYR A 52 -20.56 -22.90 36.89
CA TYR A 52 -20.40 -24.32 36.61
C TYR A 52 -21.28 -24.74 35.43
N TYR A 53 -20.70 -25.41 34.43
CA TYR A 53 -21.44 -26.06 33.35
C TYR A 53 -21.52 -27.57 33.59
N TRP A 54 -22.72 -28.15 33.49
CA TRP A 54 -22.92 -29.60 33.49
C TRP A 54 -23.37 -30.06 32.11
N THR A 55 -22.63 -30.96 31.47
CA THR A 55 -23.12 -31.71 30.30
C THR A 55 -23.60 -33.09 30.74
N LYS A 56 -24.85 -33.42 30.41
CA LYS A 56 -25.49 -34.68 30.81
C LYS A 56 -24.97 -35.83 29.94
N ALA A 57 -23.93 -36.53 30.40
CA ALA A 57 -23.52 -37.80 29.81
C ALA A 57 -24.33 -38.97 30.39
N ARG A 58 -24.68 -39.92 29.52
CA ARG A 58 -25.55 -41.09 29.76
C ARG A 58 -25.04 -41.95 30.93
N ALA A 59 -26.00 -42.40 31.75
CA ALA A 59 -25.78 -43.13 32.99
C ALA A 59 -25.05 -44.45 32.78
N ASP A 60 -23.86 -44.59 33.39
CA ASP A 60 -23.33 -45.85 33.87
C ASP A 60 -22.63 -45.62 35.21
N LYS A 61 -22.83 -46.59 36.11
CA LYS A 61 -22.53 -46.49 37.55
C LYS A 61 -21.02 -46.32 37.81
N GLY A 62 -20.60 -45.09 38.03
CA GLY A 62 -19.29 -44.74 38.58
C GLY A 62 -19.37 -43.36 39.21
N ALA A 63 -18.91 -43.21 40.45
CA ALA A 63 -18.93 -41.94 41.16
C ALA A 63 -18.25 -40.84 40.33
N MET A 64 -18.97 -39.76 40.03
CA MET A 64 -18.40 -38.55 39.43
C MET A 64 -17.51 -37.86 40.46
N VAL A 65 -16.20 -37.86 40.23
CA VAL A 65 -15.26 -37.00 40.94
C VAL A 65 -15.26 -35.65 40.21
N PRO A 66 -15.57 -34.52 40.86
CA PRO A 66 -15.45 -33.22 40.22
C PRO A 66 -13.98 -32.96 39.93
N GLN A 67 -13.59 -32.94 38.66
CA GLN A 67 -12.30 -32.38 38.28
C GLN A 67 -12.44 -30.87 38.28
N ALA A 68 -11.98 -30.23 39.36
CA ALA A 68 -11.72 -28.80 39.35
C ALA A 68 -10.58 -28.55 38.37
N VAL A 69 -10.88 -28.03 37.19
CA VAL A 69 -9.87 -27.46 36.31
C VAL A 69 -9.48 -26.12 36.92
N THR A 70 -8.46 -26.13 37.78
CA THR A 70 -7.83 -24.90 38.25
C THR A 70 -7.03 -24.33 37.09
N VAL A 71 -7.62 -23.37 36.36
CA VAL A 71 -6.84 -22.52 35.46
C VAL A 71 -5.94 -21.67 36.37
N ASP A 72 -4.64 -21.91 36.32
CA ASP A 72 -3.69 -21.19 37.16
C ASP A 72 -3.74 -19.71 36.76
N ALA A 73 -4.10 -18.83 37.71
CA ALA A 73 -4.15 -17.39 37.49
C ALA A 73 -2.82 -16.82 36.95
N SER A 74 -1.71 -17.52 37.19
CA SER A 74 -0.41 -17.20 36.60
C SER A 74 -0.41 -17.35 35.07
N MET A 75 -1.07 -18.37 34.52
CA MET A 75 -1.14 -18.63 33.08
C MET A 75 -1.99 -17.59 32.35
N GLU A 76 -3.07 -17.11 32.97
CA GLU A 76 -3.86 -16.01 32.42
C GLU A 76 -3.06 -14.72 32.40
N LEU A 77 -2.34 -14.40 33.49
CA LEU A 77 -1.50 -13.22 33.56
C LEU A 77 -0.40 -13.24 32.48
N PHE A 78 0.24 -14.39 32.26
CA PHE A 78 1.25 -14.56 31.19
C PHE A 78 0.64 -14.39 29.79
N SER A 79 -0.57 -14.90 29.56
CA SER A 79 -1.30 -14.74 28.29
C SER A 79 -1.65 -13.27 28.02
N PHE A 80 -2.17 -12.57 29.02
CA PHE A 80 -2.47 -11.13 28.92
C PHE A 80 -1.22 -10.29 28.68
N ILE A 81 -0.11 -10.58 29.38
CA ILE A 81 1.17 -9.90 29.18
C ILE A 81 1.72 -10.19 27.77
N SER A 82 1.60 -11.43 27.30
CA SER A 82 2.02 -11.83 25.94
C SER A 82 1.21 -11.10 24.86
N ILE A 83 -0.11 -11.00 25.01
CA ILE A 83 -0.99 -10.26 24.10
C ILE A 83 -0.66 -8.76 24.14
N TYR A 84 -0.44 -8.17 25.31
CA TYR A 84 -0.02 -6.77 25.43
C TYR A 84 1.35 -6.52 24.80
N LEU A 85 2.30 -7.44 24.97
CA LEU A 85 3.61 -7.38 24.30
C LEU A 85 3.48 -7.52 22.79
N LEU A 86 2.63 -8.43 22.29
CA LEU A 86 2.34 -8.56 20.86
C LEU A 86 1.72 -7.27 20.31
N VAL A 87 0.72 -6.70 21.00
CA VAL A 87 0.10 -5.41 20.61
C VAL A 87 1.10 -4.26 20.68
N PHE A 88 2.03 -4.25 21.65
CA PHE A 88 3.08 -3.24 21.77
C PHE A 88 4.20 -3.39 20.71
N LEU A 89 4.47 -4.63 20.28
CA LEU A 89 5.38 -4.94 19.17
C LEU A 89 4.75 -4.63 17.81
N PHE A 90 3.43 -4.70 17.69
CA PHE A 90 2.66 -4.14 16.58
C PHE A 90 2.60 -2.62 16.70
N LYS A 91 3.72 -1.95 16.41
CA LYS A 91 3.65 -0.55 15.97
C LYS A 91 2.80 -0.53 14.70
N MET A 92 1.56 -0.06 14.82
CA MET A 92 0.73 0.31 13.67
C MET A 92 1.43 1.46 12.95
N SER A 93 2.32 1.13 12.03
CA SER A 93 2.84 2.10 11.07
C SER A 93 1.75 2.33 10.05
N THR A 94 0.88 3.30 10.30
CA THR A 94 0.00 3.83 9.25
C THR A 94 0.91 4.36 8.17
N ALA A 95 0.96 3.68 7.02
CA ALA A 95 1.67 4.21 5.88
C ALA A 95 0.99 5.52 5.47
N LEU A 96 1.77 6.59 5.42
CA LEU A 96 1.27 7.87 4.93
C LEU A 96 1.24 7.78 3.40
N ASP A 97 0.14 8.23 2.81
CA ASP A 97 0.00 8.47 1.37
C ASP A 97 0.29 9.95 1.02
N THR A 98 0.44 10.79 2.05
CA THR A 98 0.61 12.24 1.95
C THR A 98 1.82 12.79 2.71
N ILE A 99 2.38 13.91 2.21
CA ILE A 99 3.41 14.73 2.88
C ILE A 99 2.93 16.18 2.86
N THR A 100 2.93 16.83 4.03
CA THR A 100 2.64 18.25 4.18
C THR A 100 3.93 19.09 4.25
N PRO A 101 3.87 20.43 4.16
CA PRO A 101 5.08 21.28 4.18
C PRO A 101 5.87 21.24 5.50
N SER A 102 5.24 20.82 6.60
CA SER A 102 5.91 20.62 7.88
C SER A 102 6.64 19.27 7.98
N GLN A 103 6.47 18.41 6.98
CA GLN A 103 7.02 17.07 6.94
C GLN A 103 8.10 16.94 5.86
N SER A 104 8.95 15.93 6.04
CA SER A 104 9.93 15.52 5.04
C SER A 104 10.11 14.01 5.11
N MET A 105 10.53 13.42 3.99
CA MET A 105 10.82 12.00 3.87
C MET A 105 12.29 11.81 3.54
N SER A 106 13.04 11.28 4.50
CA SER A 106 14.43 10.90 4.34
C SER A 106 14.56 9.57 3.61
N ASP A 107 15.75 9.29 3.09
CA ASP A 107 16.13 7.94 2.66
C ASP A 107 15.83 6.89 3.77
N GLY A 108 15.40 5.71 3.35
CA GLY A 108 14.91 4.62 4.22
C GLY A 108 13.43 4.70 4.62
N LYS A 109 12.77 5.85 4.41
CA LYS A 109 11.31 5.99 4.58
C LYS A 109 10.60 5.97 3.22
N THR A 110 9.34 5.60 3.23
CA THR A 110 8.51 5.50 2.02
C THR A 110 7.12 6.11 2.22
N LEU A 111 6.51 6.47 1.09
CA LEU A 111 5.13 6.92 0.96
C LEU A 111 4.37 5.86 0.15
N ILE A 112 3.19 5.44 0.59
CA ILE A 112 2.47 4.31 0.00
C ILE A 112 1.09 4.78 -0.43
N SER A 113 0.63 4.40 -1.62
CA SER A 113 -0.73 4.72 -2.07
C SER A 113 -1.77 4.13 -1.13
N GLN A 114 -2.96 4.72 -1.07
CA GLN A 114 -4.00 4.36 -0.11
C GLN A 114 -4.39 2.87 -0.20
N ASP A 115 -4.45 2.32 -1.41
CA ASP A 115 -4.74 0.91 -1.67
C ASP A 115 -3.51 -0.02 -1.53
N GLY A 116 -2.33 0.53 -1.29
CA GLY A 116 -1.08 -0.20 -1.22
C GLY A 116 -0.54 -0.71 -2.57
N SER A 117 -1.07 -0.26 -3.71
CA SER A 117 -0.59 -0.67 -5.04
C SER A 117 0.80 -0.11 -5.37
N PHE A 118 1.08 1.13 -4.98
CA PHE A 118 2.31 1.83 -5.31
C PHE A 118 3.05 2.32 -4.07
N GLU A 119 4.36 2.42 -4.19
CA GLU A 119 5.25 2.94 -3.15
C GLU A 119 6.28 3.88 -3.77
N LEU A 120 6.48 5.02 -3.12
CA LEU A 120 7.48 6.04 -3.42
C LEU A 120 8.58 5.99 -2.36
N GLY A 121 9.83 6.08 -2.79
CA GLY A 121 10.94 6.27 -1.88
C GLY A 121 12.30 6.31 -2.58
N PHE A 122 13.35 6.36 -1.78
CA PHE A 122 14.72 6.35 -2.29
C PHE A 122 15.20 4.92 -2.60
N PHE A 123 15.91 4.78 -3.71
CA PHE A 123 16.43 3.48 -4.16
C PHE A 123 17.77 3.63 -4.91
N SER A 124 18.45 2.50 -5.09
CA SER A 124 19.63 2.36 -5.94
C SER A 124 19.30 1.42 -7.10
N ALA A 125 19.75 1.76 -8.30
CA ALA A 125 19.52 0.95 -9.50
C ALA A 125 20.61 -0.13 -9.63
N GLY A 126 20.18 -1.39 -9.60
CA GLY A 126 21.04 -2.56 -9.73
C GLY A 126 22.30 -2.50 -8.84
N ILE A 127 23.50 -2.51 -9.44
CA ILE A 127 24.77 -2.45 -8.68
C ILE A 127 25.27 -1.04 -8.35
N SER A 128 24.58 0.00 -8.82
CA SER A 128 24.97 1.39 -8.58
C SER A 128 24.80 1.77 -7.11
N LYS A 129 25.68 2.64 -6.59
CA LYS A 129 25.54 3.24 -5.25
C LYS A 129 24.75 4.55 -5.27
N ASN A 130 24.48 5.09 -6.46
CA ASN A 130 23.68 6.29 -6.61
C ASN A 130 22.28 6.10 -6.03
N ARG A 131 21.73 7.18 -5.47
CA ARG A 131 20.39 7.23 -4.91
C ARG A 131 19.48 8.09 -5.77
N TYR A 132 18.29 7.55 -6.00
CA TYR A 132 17.23 8.16 -6.77
C TYR A 132 15.93 8.09 -6.00
N LEU A 133 15.08 9.09 -6.14
CA LEU A 133 13.68 9.01 -5.72
C LEU A 133 12.87 8.40 -6.87
N GLY A 134 12.10 7.35 -6.58
CA GLY A 134 11.27 6.70 -7.59
C GLY A 134 10.03 6.03 -7.01
N ILE A 135 9.14 5.65 -7.93
CA ILE A 135 7.89 4.94 -7.63
C ILE A 135 8.00 3.52 -8.17
N TRP A 136 7.52 2.54 -7.42
CA TRP A 136 7.42 1.14 -7.83
C TRP A 136 6.10 0.51 -7.39
N TYR A 137 5.79 -0.65 -7.96
CA TYR A 137 4.70 -1.48 -7.46
C TYR A 137 5.08 -2.08 -6.11
N LYS A 138 4.27 -1.83 -5.07
CA LYS A 138 4.51 -2.37 -3.73
C LYS A 138 4.11 -3.84 -3.63
N ASN A 139 3.00 -4.20 -4.29
CA ASN A 139 2.42 -5.55 -4.23
C ASN A 139 3.12 -6.55 -5.17
N ILE A 140 4.23 -6.16 -5.81
CA ILE A 140 5.01 -7.03 -6.68
C ILE A 140 6.37 -7.28 -6.01
N PRO A 141 6.76 -8.55 -5.76
CA PRO A 141 7.99 -8.86 -5.02
C PRO A 141 9.26 -8.45 -5.80
N VAL A 142 9.21 -8.50 -7.12
CA VAL A 142 10.30 -8.03 -7.97
C VAL A 142 10.23 -6.51 -8.08
N ARG A 143 11.19 -5.81 -7.46
CA ARG A 143 11.22 -4.34 -7.42
C ARG A 143 11.22 -3.75 -8.83
N THR A 144 10.05 -3.24 -9.23
CA THR A 144 9.79 -2.76 -10.58
C THR A 144 9.54 -1.25 -10.52
N ILE A 145 10.59 -0.48 -10.82
CA ILE A 145 10.52 0.98 -10.86
C ILE A 145 9.72 1.42 -12.09
N VAL A 146 8.75 2.32 -11.91
CA VAL A 146 7.88 2.85 -12.97
C VAL A 146 8.05 4.35 -13.20
N TRP A 147 8.71 5.04 -12.27
CA TRP A 147 9.00 6.47 -12.38
C TRP A 147 10.21 6.85 -11.53
N VAL A 148 11.01 7.81 -11.99
CA VAL A 148 12.22 8.32 -11.32
C VAL A 148 12.30 9.84 -11.46
N ALA A 149 12.40 10.56 -10.34
CA ALA A 149 12.45 12.02 -10.31
C ALA A 149 13.81 12.56 -10.79
N ASN A 150 14.85 12.36 -9.98
CA ASN A 150 16.18 12.92 -10.16
C ASN A 150 17.07 12.06 -11.07
N ARG A 151 16.50 11.52 -12.16
CA ARG A 151 17.19 10.59 -13.06
C ARG A 151 18.48 11.15 -13.69
N SER A 152 18.55 12.46 -13.89
CA SER A 152 19.74 13.14 -14.44
C SER A 152 20.72 13.64 -13.37
N SER A 153 20.28 13.67 -12.11
CA SER A 153 21.01 14.27 -10.98
C SER A 153 20.96 13.33 -9.76
N PRO A 154 21.68 12.19 -9.79
CA PRO A 154 21.73 11.26 -8.67
C PRO A 154 22.33 11.88 -7.41
N ILE A 155 21.97 11.32 -6.26
CA ILE A 155 22.64 11.60 -4.98
C ILE A 155 23.67 10.49 -4.73
N ASN A 156 24.88 10.86 -4.30
CA ASN A 156 26.01 9.92 -4.20
C ASN A 156 26.05 9.12 -2.88
N ASP A 157 25.12 9.39 -1.96
CA ASP A 157 25.02 8.77 -0.64
C ASP A 157 23.54 8.67 -0.20
N SER A 158 23.27 8.03 0.94
CA SER A 158 21.92 7.83 1.49
C SER A 158 21.40 9.05 2.29
N SER A 159 21.76 10.25 1.88
CA SER A 159 21.37 11.50 2.56
C SER A 159 20.16 12.20 1.95
N GLY A 160 19.51 11.55 0.97
CA GLY A 160 18.38 12.12 0.23
C GLY A 160 17.23 12.53 1.14
N LEU A 161 16.67 13.72 0.85
CA LEU A 161 15.52 14.27 1.56
C LEU A 161 14.50 14.79 0.56
N LEU A 162 13.26 14.30 0.66
CA LEU A 162 12.10 14.80 -0.07
C LEU A 162 11.29 15.74 0.84
N MET A 163 10.94 16.92 0.35
CA MET A 163 10.10 17.87 1.08
C MET A 163 9.37 18.83 0.15
N ILE A 164 8.40 19.57 0.68
CA ILE A 164 7.75 20.70 0.01
C ILE A 164 8.37 21.99 0.55
N ASP A 165 8.72 22.94 -0.34
CA ASP A 165 9.22 24.25 0.08
C ASP A 165 8.10 25.23 0.45
N ILE A 166 8.48 26.41 0.93
CA ILE A 166 7.54 27.47 1.32
C ILE A 166 6.72 28.02 0.14
N SER A 167 7.18 27.80 -1.09
CA SER A 167 6.52 28.23 -2.33
C SER A 167 5.59 27.15 -2.90
N GLY A 168 5.52 25.98 -2.24
CA GLY A 168 4.70 24.87 -2.71
C GLY A 168 5.33 24.09 -3.86
N ASN A 169 6.66 24.02 -3.95
CA ASN A 169 7.38 23.14 -4.86
C ASN A 169 7.85 21.86 -4.17
N LEU A 170 7.85 20.76 -4.91
CA LEU A 170 8.48 19.53 -4.48
C LEU A 170 10.00 19.62 -4.68
N LEU A 171 10.77 19.40 -3.63
CA LEU A 171 12.23 19.43 -3.65
C LEU A 171 12.84 18.10 -3.25
N ILE A 172 13.93 17.74 -3.91
CA ILE A 172 14.85 16.69 -3.48
C ILE A 172 16.18 17.35 -3.13
N LEU A 173 16.64 17.13 -1.90
CA LEU A 173 17.91 17.65 -1.39
C LEU A 173 18.92 16.52 -1.17
N SER A 174 20.19 16.81 -1.40
CA SER A 174 21.32 16.01 -0.88
C SER A 174 21.70 16.42 0.53
N GLY A 175 22.58 15.67 1.19
CA GLY A 175 22.94 15.84 2.61
C GLY A 175 23.58 17.18 2.96
N ASN A 176 24.24 17.82 2.00
CA ASN A 176 24.74 19.20 2.12
C ASN A 176 23.66 20.26 1.83
N LYS A 177 22.38 19.87 1.78
CA LYS A 177 21.20 20.71 1.48
C LYS A 177 21.20 21.34 0.08
N THR A 178 21.94 20.77 -0.87
CA THR A 178 21.87 21.19 -2.27
C THR A 178 20.58 20.65 -2.89
N VAL A 179 19.87 21.50 -3.63
CA VAL A 179 18.71 21.07 -4.43
C VAL A 179 19.21 20.28 -5.62
N VAL A 180 18.91 18.97 -5.66
CA VAL A 180 19.28 18.10 -6.79
C VAL A 180 18.19 18.02 -7.85
N TRP A 181 16.94 18.29 -7.46
CA TRP A 181 15.78 18.28 -8.34
C TRP A 181 14.63 19.09 -7.71
N SER A 182 13.84 19.77 -8.55
CA SER A 182 12.64 20.51 -8.16
C SER A 182 11.53 20.35 -9.21
N SER A 183 10.26 20.40 -8.78
CA SER A 183 9.10 20.29 -9.69
C SER A 183 8.80 21.55 -10.50
N GLU A 184 9.34 22.71 -10.09
CA GLU A 184 9.07 24.03 -10.71
C GLU A 184 7.57 24.27 -10.95
N SER A 185 6.77 24.25 -9.88
CA SER A 185 5.34 24.57 -9.97
C SER A 185 5.15 26.01 -10.44
N SER A 186 4.19 26.23 -11.33
CA SER A 186 3.86 27.55 -11.88
C SER A 186 2.83 28.32 -11.04
N LYS A 187 2.23 27.68 -10.03
CA LYS A 187 1.16 28.25 -9.20
C LYS A 187 1.56 28.22 -7.72
N GLU A 188 1.34 29.34 -7.05
CA GLU A 188 1.41 29.41 -5.59
C GLU A 188 0.22 28.66 -4.98
N ALA A 189 0.48 27.92 -3.92
CA ALA A 189 -0.52 27.13 -3.21
C ALA A 189 -0.68 27.65 -1.78
N GLN A 190 -1.92 27.71 -1.29
CA GLN A 190 -2.19 28.11 0.08
C GLN A 190 -1.95 26.97 1.07
N SER A 191 -2.27 25.73 0.68
CA SER A 191 -2.13 24.55 1.52
C SER A 191 -1.65 23.36 0.66
N PRO A 192 -0.38 23.40 0.18
CA PRO A 192 0.14 22.36 -0.69
C PRO A 192 0.30 21.04 0.05
N ILE A 193 -0.13 19.96 -0.58
CA ILE A 193 0.05 18.58 -0.10
C ILE A 193 0.56 17.71 -1.25
N LEU A 194 1.59 16.93 -0.97
CA LEU A 194 2.09 15.91 -1.88
C LEU A 194 1.36 14.61 -1.57
N GLN A 195 0.82 13.94 -2.59
CA GLN A 195 0.07 12.70 -2.42
C GLN A 195 0.44 11.66 -3.49
N LEU A 196 0.63 10.40 -3.09
CA LEU A 196 0.76 9.29 -4.03
C LEU A 196 -0.61 8.63 -4.24
N LEU A 197 -1.18 8.78 -5.43
CA LEU A 197 -2.47 8.20 -5.77
C LEU A 197 -2.36 6.70 -6.11
N ASP A 198 -3.47 5.96 -5.98
CA ASP A 198 -3.58 4.54 -6.33
C ASP A 198 -3.31 4.24 -7.81
N SER A 199 -3.35 5.26 -8.67
CA SER A 199 -2.93 5.15 -10.08
C SER A 199 -1.41 5.07 -10.26
N GLY A 200 -0.65 5.37 -9.20
CA GLY A 200 0.80 5.57 -9.24
C GLY A 200 1.19 7.02 -9.58
N ASN A 201 0.22 7.93 -9.72
CA ASN A 201 0.51 9.34 -9.96
C ASN A 201 0.85 10.03 -8.63
N LEU A 202 2.09 10.50 -8.50
CA LEU A 202 2.48 11.44 -7.45
C LEU A 202 2.03 12.85 -7.85
N VAL A 203 1.18 13.45 -7.03
CA VAL A 203 0.57 14.77 -7.30
C VAL A 203 0.89 15.75 -6.20
N LEU A 204 1.10 17.01 -6.59
CA LEU A 204 1.14 18.15 -5.70
C LEU A 204 -0.15 18.94 -5.93
N ARG A 205 -0.98 19.04 -4.90
CA ARG A 205 -2.29 19.71 -4.97
C ARG A 205 -2.45 20.69 -3.82
N ASP A 206 -3.33 21.66 -3.98
CA ASP A 206 -3.75 22.52 -2.87
C ASP A 206 -4.94 21.85 -2.17
N GLU A 207 -4.86 21.65 -0.86
CA GLU A 207 -5.94 21.05 -0.07
C GLU A 207 -7.23 21.89 -0.11
N LYS A 208 -7.09 23.21 -0.32
CA LYS A 208 -8.24 24.11 -0.44
C LYS A 208 -8.83 24.16 -1.84
N GLU A 209 -8.20 23.54 -2.83
CA GLU A 209 -8.76 23.47 -4.17
C GLU A 209 -9.99 22.55 -4.17
N SER A 210 -11.09 23.09 -4.68
CA SER A 210 -12.39 22.42 -4.70
C SER A 210 -12.51 21.36 -5.79
N ASP A 211 -11.75 21.52 -6.89
CA ASP A 211 -11.67 20.55 -7.96
C ASP A 211 -10.50 19.59 -7.72
N PRO A 212 -10.75 18.32 -7.35
CA PRO A 212 -9.69 17.34 -7.09
C PRO A 212 -8.87 16.99 -8.33
N GLY A 213 -9.33 17.37 -9.54
CA GLY A 213 -8.61 17.18 -10.79
C GLY A 213 -7.57 18.27 -11.11
N ILE A 214 -7.54 19.36 -10.33
CA ILE A 214 -6.57 20.45 -10.53
C ILE A 214 -5.33 20.19 -9.67
N TYR A 215 -4.22 19.90 -10.35
CA TYR A 215 -2.92 19.73 -9.72
C TYR A 215 -2.01 20.92 -10.02
N LEU A 216 -1.16 21.25 -9.05
CA LEU A 216 -0.06 22.21 -9.19
C LEU A 216 1.08 21.57 -10.00
N TRP A 217 1.31 20.28 -9.76
CA TRP A 217 2.26 19.44 -10.46
C TRP A 217 1.84 17.95 -10.37
N GLN A 218 2.20 17.14 -11.35
CA GLN A 218 1.99 15.69 -11.30
C GLN A 218 3.08 14.91 -12.04
N SER A 219 3.45 13.75 -11.50
CA SER A 219 4.46 12.86 -12.10
C SER A 219 4.07 12.32 -13.47
N PHE A 220 2.77 12.16 -13.74
CA PHE A 220 2.26 11.67 -15.02
C PHE A 220 2.53 12.62 -16.21
N ASP A 221 2.82 13.89 -15.92
CA ASP A 221 3.24 14.88 -16.92
C ASP A 221 4.74 14.77 -17.26
N TYR A 222 5.52 14.09 -16.42
CA TYR A 222 6.97 13.92 -16.55
C TYR A 222 7.35 12.43 -16.49
N PRO A 223 6.89 11.60 -17.44
CA PRO A 223 7.17 10.17 -17.43
C PRO A 223 8.67 9.84 -17.55
N SER A 224 9.05 8.67 -17.02
CA SER A 224 10.40 8.10 -17.18
C SER A 224 10.47 7.22 -18.44
N ASP A 225 10.66 5.91 -18.29
CA ASP A 225 10.70 4.93 -19.39
C ASP A 225 9.39 4.15 -19.53
N THR A 226 8.46 4.33 -18.59
CA THR A 226 7.27 3.51 -18.41
C THR A 226 5.99 4.33 -18.61
N LEU A 227 5.01 3.75 -19.31
CA LEU A 227 3.63 4.25 -19.40
C LEU A 227 2.70 3.30 -18.63
N LEU A 228 2.12 3.81 -17.55
CA LEU A 228 1.10 3.17 -16.74
C LEU A 228 -0.32 3.41 -17.32
N PRO A 229 -1.31 2.61 -16.91
CA PRO A 229 -2.71 2.87 -17.24
C PRO A 229 -3.14 4.29 -16.83
N GLY A 230 -3.87 4.97 -17.69
CA GLY A 230 -4.36 6.34 -17.45
C GLY A 230 -3.35 7.46 -17.75
N MET A 231 -2.07 7.14 -17.95
CA MET A 231 -1.09 8.14 -18.39
C MET A 231 -1.35 8.61 -19.83
N LYS A 232 -0.95 9.85 -20.12
CA LYS A 232 -1.02 10.45 -21.46
C LYS A 232 0.37 10.47 -22.09
N LEU A 233 0.50 9.89 -23.28
CA LEU A 233 1.69 10.02 -24.13
C LEU A 233 1.37 10.94 -25.30
N GLY A 234 1.96 12.12 -25.34
CA GLY A 234 1.70 13.12 -26.37
C GLY A 234 1.74 14.54 -25.83
N VAL A 235 1.15 15.47 -26.57
CA VAL A 235 1.36 16.91 -26.38
C VAL A 235 0.10 17.57 -25.86
N ASN A 236 0.23 18.38 -24.81
CA ASN A 236 -0.77 19.38 -24.47
C ASN A 236 -0.53 20.62 -25.36
N LEU A 237 -1.48 20.93 -26.23
CA LEU A 237 -1.33 22.01 -27.22
C LEU A 237 -1.41 23.40 -26.58
N LYS A 238 -2.12 23.54 -25.45
CA LYS A 238 -2.25 24.80 -24.70
C LYS A 238 -0.96 25.19 -23.97
N THR A 239 -0.31 24.23 -23.32
CA THR A 239 0.90 24.49 -22.51
C THR A 239 2.20 24.17 -23.24
N GLY A 240 2.15 23.44 -24.37
CA GLY A 240 3.32 22.96 -25.09
C GLY A 240 4.02 21.76 -24.43
N LEU A 241 3.47 21.21 -23.35
CA LEU A 241 4.06 20.08 -22.63
C LEU A 241 4.02 18.80 -23.48
N ASP A 242 5.20 18.28 -23.85
CA ASP A 242 5.39 17.02 -24.60
C ASP A 242 5.72 15.85 -23.65
N ARG A 243 4.72 15.00 -23.40
CA ARG A 243 4.86 13.78 -22.59
C ARG A 243 5.40 12.66 -23.45
N ARG A 244 6.67 12.29 -23.24
CA ARG A 244 7.37 11.23 -23.97
C ARG A 244 8.03 10.24 -23.02
N LEU A 245 8.06 8.96 -23.37
CA LEU A 245 8.87 8.00 -22.61
C LEU A 245 10.31 8.03 -23.10
N THR A 246 11.26 8.04 -22.19
CA THR A 246 12.69 7.97 -22.49
C THR A 246 13.30 6.83 -21.69
N SER A 247 13.87 5.84 -22.38
CA SER A 247 14.49 4.67 -21.76
C SER A 247 15.53 5.05 -20.72
N TRP A 248 15.84 4.13 -19.81
CA TRP A 248 17.06 4.20 -19.02
C TRP A 248 18.30 4.00 -19.90
N LYS A 249 19.48 4.44 -19.43
CA LYS A 249 20.75 4.14 -20.14
C LYS A 249 21.13 2.67 -20.02
N SER A 250 20.90 2.08 -18.86
CA SER A 250 21.10 0.66 -18.63
C SER A 250 20.28 0.21 -17.44
N TRP A 251 20.33 -1.08 -17.11
CA TRP A 251 19.67 -1.62 -15.93
C TRP A 251 20.15 -0.96 -14.61
N ASP A 252 21.42 -0.57 -14.56
CA ASP A 252 22.06 0.04 -13.38
C ASP A 252 22.10 1.58 -13.43
N ASP A 253 21.61 2.20 -14.53
CA ASP A 253 21.65 3.65 -14.74
C ASP A 253 20.31 4.17 -15.30
N PRO A 254 19.45 4.74 -14.43
CA PRO A 254 18.14 5.28 -14.82
C PRO A 254 18.20 6.63 -15.55
N SER A 255 19.39 7.19 -15.75
CA SER A 255 19.52 8.45 -16.49
C SER A 255 18.95 8.34 -17.91
N PRO A 256 18.51 9.46 -18.52
CA PRO A 256 17.95 9.46 -19.87
C PRO A 256 18.87 8.77 -20.88
N GLY A 257 18.36 7.70 -21.48
CA GLY A 257 18.97 7.03 -22.61
C GLY A 257 18.67 7.72 -23.93
N ASP A 258 19.18 7.13 -25.02
CA ASP A 258 19.04 7.66 -26.37
C ASP A 258 17.80 7.13 -27.10
N PHE A 259 17.04 6.21 -26.48
CA PHE A 259 15.84 5.63 -27.08
C PHE A 259 14.56 6.19 -26.43
N PHE A 260 13.70 6.82 -27.22
CA PHE A 260 12.49 7.46 -26.69
C PHE A 260 11.28 7.32 -27.61
N TRP A 261 10.08 7.41 -27.03
CA TRP A 261 8.80 7.28 -27.73
C TRP A 261 7.96 8.52 -27.49
N LYS A 262 7.49 9.14 -28.58
CA LYS A 262 6.65 10.34 -28.55
C LYS A 262 5.60 10.34 -29.64
N ILE A 263 4.61 11.21 -29.50
CA ILE A 263 3.70 11.57 -30.58
C ILE A 263 4.31 12.75 -31.35
N GLN A 264 4.45 12.61 -32.67
CA GLN A 264 4.79 13.72 -33.55
C GLN A 264 3.51 14.42 -34.00
N ILE A 265 3.48 15.73 -33.84
CA ILE A 265 2.37 16.59 -34.26
C ILE A 265 2.74 17.18 -35.63
N HIS A 266 2.21 16.58 -36.70
CA HIS A 266 2.15 17.15 -38.05
C HIS A 266 0.68 17.19 -38.49
N ASN A 267 0.38 17.41 -39.77
CA ASN A 267 -1.01 17.38 -40.30
C ASN A 267 -1.79 16.13 -39.87
N ASN A 268 -1.11 14.97 -39.84
CA ASN A 268 -1.61 13.76 -39.21
C ASN A 268 -0.66 13.35 -38.08
N PRO A 269 -1.08 13.39 -36.81
CA PRO A 269 -0.26 12.94 -35.70
C PRO A 269 0.10 11.46 -35.79
N GLU A 270 1.35 11.13 -35.45
CA GLU A 270 1.87 9.76 -35.50
C GLU A 270 2.66 9.41 -34.25
N SER A 271 2.58 8.16 -33.81
CA SER A 271 3.45 7.64 -32.74
C SER A 271 4.79 7.21 -33.34
N THR A 272 5.89 7.67 -32.75
CA THR A 272 7.25 7.45 -33.29
C THR A 272 8.23 7.10 -32.18
N MET A 273 9.06 6.09 -32.44
CA MET A 273 10.22 5.77 -31.60
C MET A 273 11.49 6.29 -32.26
N TRP A 274 12.36 6.88 -31.46
CA TRP A 274 13.57 7.55 -31.89
C TRP A 274 14.78 6.94 -31.20
N LYS A 275 15.90 6.91 -31.92
CA LYS A 275 17.22 6.62 -31.37
C LYS A 275 18.15 7.80 -31.69
N GLY A 276 18.49 8.57 -30.66
CA GLY A 276 19.14 9.87 -30.81
C GLY A 276 18.29 10.78 -31.71
N SER A 277 18.87 11.28 -32.80
CA SER A 277 18.22 12.15 -33.77
C SER A 277 17.52 11.43 -34.93
N ARG A 278 17.51 10.09 -34.94
CA ARG A 278 16.92 9.30 -36.03
C ARG A 278 15.63 8.61 -35.60
N ILE A 279 14.64 8.62 -36.48
CA ILE A 279 13.43 7.82 -36.32
C ILE A 279 13.83 6.35 -36.47
N PHE A 280 13.62 5.57 -35.41
CA PHE A 280 13.84 4.14 -35.40
C PHE A 280 12.61 3.37 -35.90
N PHE A 281 11.42 3.83 -35.52
CA PHE A 281 10.16 3.20 -35.91
C PHE A 281 9.03 4.22 -35.98
N ARG A 282 8.12 4.04 -36.96
CA ARG A 282 6.89 4.82 -37.09
C ARG A 282 5.70 3.86 -37.03
N THR A 283 4.72 4.16 -36.20
CA THR A 283 3.44 3.45 -36.23
C THR A 283 2.58 3.89 -37.41
N GLY A 284 2.91 4.98 -38.10
CA GLY A 284 2.01 5.65 -39.04
C GLY A 284 0.87 6.39 -38.31
N PRO A 285 -0.01 7.06 -39.06
CA PRO A 285 -1.08 7.88 -38.50
C PRO A 285 -2.18 7.01 -37.89
N TRP A 286 -2.88 7.60 -36.94
CA TRP A 286 -4.09 7.01 -36.37
C TRP A 286 -5.22 7.03 -37.40
N ASN A 287 -5.86 5.88 -37.66
CA ASN A 287 -6.93 5.77 -38.65
C ASN A 287 -8.37 5.79 -38.05
N GLY A 288 -8.49 6.13 -36.76
CA GLY A 288 -9.75 6.08 -36.01
C GLY A 288 -9.96 4.79 -35.22
N ILE A 289 -9.27 3.70 -35.58
CA ILE A 289 -9.40 2.38 -34.94
C ILE A 289 -8.06 1.94 -34.33
N THR A 290 -6.98 2.09 -35.10
CA THR A 290 -5.61 1.70 -34.72
C THR A 290 -4.59 2.53 -35.50
N TYR A 291 -3.30 2.30 -35.28
CA TYR A 291 -2.25 2.87 -36.13
C TYR A 291 -2.00 1.98 -37.36
N SER A 292 -1.83 2.59 -38.53
CA SER A 292 -1.68 1.86 -39.81
C SER A 292 -0.48 0.90 -39.85
N GLY A 293 0.62 1.25 -39.18
CA GLY A 293 1.84 0.47 -39.04
C GLY A 293 1.88 -0.45 -37.81
N THR A 294 0.82 -0.51 -37.01
CA THR A 294 0.69 -1.50 -35.93
C THR A 294 -0.69 -2.17 -35.94
N PRO A 295 -1.02 -2.95 -36.99
CA PRO A 295 -2.33 -3.61 -37.12
C PRO A 295 -2.59 -4.65 -36.02
N GLN A 296 -1.55 -5.07 -35.29
CA GLN A 296 -1.68 -5.98 -34.15
C GLN A 296 -2.28 -5.33 -32.91
N LEU A 297 -2.25 -3.99 -32.81
CA LEU A 297 -2.94 -3.29 -31.72
C LEU A 297 -4.45 -3.31 -32.00
N LYS A 298 -5.14 -4.29 -31.40
CA LYS A 298 -6.58 -4.53 -31.54
C LYS A 298 -7.27 -4.52 -30.17
N PRO A 299 -8.58 -4.26 -30.12
CA PRO A 299 -9.38 -4.45 -28.91
C PRO A 299 -9.15 -5.86 -28.35
N ASN A 300 -8.86 -5.94 -27.05
CA ASN A 300 -8.57 -7.20 -26.38
C ASN A 300 -9.19 -7.22 -24.97
N PRO A 301 -9.25 -8.37 -24.29
CA PRO A 301 -9.89 -8.48 -22.97
C PRO A 301 -9.11 -7.82 -21.81
N ILE A 302 -7.84 -7.45 -22.01
CA ILE A 302 -6.94 -6.99 -20.95
C ILE A 302 -7.00 -5.47 -20.79
N PHE A 303 -6.90 -4.74 -21.91
CA PHE A 303 -6.86 -3.28 -21.92
C PHE A 303 -7.70 -2.69 -23.04
N TYR A 304 -8.11 -1.44 -22.85
CA TYR A 304 -8.58 -0.57 -23.92
C TYR A 304 -7.52 0.51 -24.15
N PHE A 305 -7.52 1.10 -25.34
CA PHE A 305 -6.62 2.19 -25.69
C PHE A 305 -7.41 3.25 -26.45
N ASN A 306 -6.95 4.49 -26.36
CA ASN A 306 -7.56 5.59 -27.06
C ASN A 306 -6.48 6.51 -27.63
N PHE A 307 -6.83 7.19 -28.72
CA PHE A 307 -6.04 8.27 -29.28
C PHE A 307 -6.93 9.51 -29.34
N VAL A 308 -6.58 10.51 -28.55
CA VAL A 308 -7.29 11.79 -28.50
C VAL A 308 -6.56 12.77 -29.39
N HIS A 309 -7.30 13.45 -30.25
CA HIS A 309 -6.82 14.51 -31.11
C HIS A 309 -7.90 15.60 -31.19
N ASN A 310 -7.71 16.69 -30.46
CA ASN A 310 -8.59 17.84 -30.44
C ASN A 310 -7.78 19.14 -30.29
N GLU A 311 -8.45 20.27 -30.10
CA GLU A 311 -7.82 21.61 -30.01
C GLU A 311 -6.95 21.78 -28.75
N ASP A 312 -7.16 20.97 -27.72
CA ASP A 312 -6.50 21.11 -26.42
C ASP A 312 -5.27 20.20 -26.29
N GLU A 313 -5.37 18.97 -26.79
CA GLU A 313 -4.33 17.95 -26.60
C GLU A 313 -4.39 16.83 -27.65
N VAL A 314 -3.21 16.26 -27.91
CA VAL A 314 -3.03 15.12 -28.81
C VAL A 314 -2.22 14.04 -28.10
N TYR A 315 -2.85 12.92 -27.77
CA TYR A 315 -2.18 11.87 -26.99
C TYR A 315 -2.75 10.47 -27.18
N TYR A 316 -1.88 9.49 -26.97
CA TYR A 316 -2.22 8.10 -26.74
C TYR A 316 -2.40 7.84 -25.24
N THR A 317 -3.40 7.05 -24.88
CA THR A 317 -3.56 6.51 -23.53
C THR A 317 -4.11 5.09 -23.59
N PHE A 318 -3.93 4.34 -22.51
CA PHE A 318 -4.57 3.05 -22.33
C PHE A 318 -5.08 2.89 -20.91
N GLY A 319 -6.12 2.08 -20.74
CA GLY A 319 -6.66 1.71 -19.45
C GLY A 319 -6.91 0.21 -19.38
N LEU A 320 -7.03 -0.32 -18.17
CA LEU A 320 -7.24 -1.74 -17.93
C LEU A 320 -8.73 -2.04 -17.84
N LYS A 321 -9.16 -3.17 -18.42
CA LYS A 321 -10.58 -3.58 -18.37
C LYS A 321 -10.99 -4.16 -17.03
N LYS A 322 -10.03 -4.61 -16.23
CA LYS A 322 -10.23 -5.15 -14.88
C LYS A 322 -9.16 -4.56 -13.95
N LYS A 323 -9.56 -4.16 -12.74
CA LYS A 323 -8.64 -3.62 -11.73
C LYS A 323 -7.59 -4.64 -11.25
N SER A 324 -7.90 -5.94 -11.31
CA SER A 324 -7.00 -7.02 -10.88
C SER A 324 -5.85 -7.29 -11.86
N ILE A 325 -5.89 -6.72 -13.07
CA ILE A 325 -4.82 -6.87 -14.05
C ILE A 325 -3.76 -5.82 -13.74
N ILE A 326 -2.48 -6.17 -13.84
CA ILE A 326 -1.39 -5.20 -13.82
C ILE A 326 -0.68 -5.26 -15.16
N SER A 327 -0.60 -4.14 -15.87
CA SER A 327 0.12 -4.04 -17.15
C SER A 327 0.75 -2.66 -17.33
N ARG A 328 1.90 -2.64 -18.01
CA ARG A 328 2.67 -1.43 -18.32
C ARG A 328 3.34 -1.54 -19.68
N LEU A 329 3.66 -0.40 -20.29
CA LEU A 329 4.53 -0.31 -21.47
C LEU A 329 5.87 0.26 -21.04
N VAL A 330 6.99 -0.33 -21.49
CA VAL A 330 8.34 0.12 -21.11
C VAL A 330 9.26 0.24 -22.31
N MET A 331 10.05 1.32 -22.31
CA MET A 331 11.12 1.59 -23.26
C MET A 331 12.44 0.97 -22.79
N ASN A 332 13.01 0.08 -23.60
CA ASN A 332 14.31 -0.54 -23.33
C ASN A 332 15.28 -0.24 -24.47
N GLN A 333 16.37 0.48 -24.20
CA GLN A 333 17.35 0.79 -25.24
C GLN A 333 18.35 -0.33 -25.51
N THR A 334 18.58 -1.26 -24.58
CA THR A 334 19.52 -2.38 -24.76
C THR A 334 19.14 -3.20 -25.99
N ASN A 335 17.85 -3.43 -26.19
CA ASN A 335 17.30 -4.11 -27.36
C ASN A 335 16.55 -3.17 -28.33
N ASN A 336 16.48 -1.86 -28.03
CA ASN A 336 15.71 -0.84 -28.76
C ASN A 336 14.23 -1.24 -28.96
N ARG A 337 13.59 -1.75 -27.90
CA ARG A 337 12.18 -2.17 -27.93
C ARG A 337 11.32 -1.35 -26.98
N ARG A 338 10.05 -1.27 -27.37
CA ARG A 338 8.95 -0.89 -26.49
C ARG A 338 8.06 -2.10 -26.32
N ASP A 339 8.09 -2.66 -25.13
CA ASP A 339 7.39 -3.89 -24.78
C ASP A 339 6.20 -3.60 -23.86
N ARG A 340 5.13 -4.37 -24.00
CA ARG A 340 4.03 -4.41 -23.03
C ARG A 340 4.21 -5.61 -22.13
N TYR A 341 4.22 -5.38 -20.82
CA TYR A 341 4.24 -6.45 -19.83
C TYR A 341 2.91 -6.55 -19.12
N THR A 342 2.52 -7.76 -18.76
CA THR A 342 1.43 -8.07 -17.85
C THR A 342 1.99 -8.90 -16.70
N TRP A 343 1.60 -8.59 -15.48
CA TRP A 343 2.03 -9.35 -14.30
C TRP A 343 1.30 -10.70 -14.26
N ASP A 344 2.06 -11.78 -14.14
CA ASP A 344 1.54 -13.12 -13.91
C ASP A 344 1.67 -13.47 -12.43
N GLU A 345 0.54 -13.50 -11.74
CA GLU A 345 0.48 -13.77 -10.30
C GLU A 345 0.88 -15.22 -9.97
N ALA A 346 0.61 -16.19 -10.86
CA ALA A 346 0.96 -17.58 -10.61
C ALA A 346 2.46 -17.81 -10.79
N ALA A 347 3.06 -17.17 -11.81
CA ALA A 347 4.49 -17.26 -12.06
C ALA A 347 5.33 -16.26 -11.24
N GLN A 348 4.69 -15.31 -10.55
CA GLN A 348 5.35 -14.20 -9.85
C GLN A 348 6.38 -13.47 -10.75
N SER A 349 6.01 -13.22 -12.01
CA SER A 349 6.90 -12.63 -12.99
C SER A 349 6.17 -11.77 -14.03
N TRP A 350 6.93 -10.91 -14.72
CA TRP A 350 6.41 -10.10 -15.82
C TRP A 350 6.41 -10.91 -17.11
N SER A 351 5.23 -11.15 -17.66
CA SER A 351 5.05 -11.82 -18.94
C SER A 351 4.92 -10.79 -20.07
N LEU A 352 5.66 -11.02 -21.16
CA LEU A 352 5.52 -10.20 -22.36
C LEU A 352 4.12 -10.43 -22.97
N TYR A 353 3.37 -9.36 -23.17
CA TYR A 353 2.09 -9.42 -23.88
C TYR A 353 2.36 -9.42 -25.38
N THR A 354 2.14 -10.58 -26.02
CA THR A 354 2.33 -10.82 -27.46
C THR A 354 1.04 -10.75 -28.25
#